data_AF-A0A7C7PI77-F1
#
_entry.id   AF-A0A7C7PI77-F1
#
_cell.length_a   1.000
_cell.length_b   1.000
_cell.length_c   1.000
_cell.angle_alpha   90.00
_cell.angle_beta   90.00
_cell.angle_gamma   90.00
#
_symmetry.space_group_name_H-M   'P 1'
#
loop_
_entity.id
_entity.type
_entity.pdbx_description
1 polymer ?
#
loop_
_entity_poly.entity_id
_entity_poly.type
_entity_poly.pdbx_seq_one_letter_code
_entity_poly.pdbx_strand_id
1 'polypeptide(L)'
;MSASDIDRRDVNRISGWLSDPEVSQRRFGYYGCRDPIHRGYKPSIMMETSDAFWRQILESDQGRSIFSIYSDIDGHIGECQLMFDGMRGAEISLLIGRKDV
;
A
#
# COMPACT_ATOMS: atom_id res chain seq x y z
N MET A 1 4.64 2.76 -17.15
CA MET A 1 4.43 2.46 -15.71
C MET A 1 5.40 3.32 -14.91
N SER A 2 4.91 4.03 -13.89
CA SER A 2 5.68 4.95 -13.07
C SER A 2 5.36 4.74 -11.59
N ALA A 3 6.34 5.00 -10.73
CA ALA A 3 6.14 5.10 -9.28
C ALA A 3 6.01 6.58 -8.89
N SER A 4 5.05 6.90 -8.04
CA SER A 4 4.84 8.24 -7.49
C SER A 4 4.57 8.19 -6.00
N ASP A 5 4.71 9.33 -5.33
CA ASP A 5 4.27 9.46 -3.94
C ASP A 5 2.80 9.09 -3.81
N ILE A 6 2.49 8.40 -2.72
CA ILE A 6 1.13 7.95 -2.42
C ILE A 6 0.25 9.14 -2.01
N ASP A 7 -1.00 9.15 -2.47
CA ASP A 7 -2.01 10.11 -2.03
C ASP A 7 -3.22 9.44 -1.34
N ARG A 8 -4.14 10.25 -0.80
CA ARG A 8 -5.34 9.74 -0.11
C ARG A 8 -6.28 8.94 -1.03
N ARG A 9 -6.33 9.26 -2.32
CA ARG A 9 -7.16 8.54 -3.29
C ARG A 9 -6.58 7.15 -3.55
N ASP A 10 -5.26 7.03 -3.54
CA ASP A 10 -4.55 5.75 -3.68
C ASP A 10 -4.79 4.85 -2.47
N VAL A 11 -4.65 5.37 -1.26
CA VAL A 11 -5.01 4.63 -0.03
C VAL A 11 -6.47 4.22 -0.01
N ASN A 12 -7.39 5.08 -0.50
CA ASN A 12 -8.80 4.71 -0.60
C ASN A 12 -9.02 3.52 -1.56
N ARG A 13 -8.28 3.46 -2.68
CA ARG A 13 -8.32 2.32 -3.61
C ARG A 13 -7.79 1.04 -2.96
N ILE A 14 -6.65 1.12 -2.28
CA ILE A 14 -6.08 0.00 -1.52
C ILE A 14 -7.05 -0.47 -0.42
N SER A 15 -7.70 0.46 0.28
CA SER A 15 -8.75 0.14 1.25
C SER A 15 -9.91 -0.62 0.60
N GLY A 16 -10.36 -0.18 -0.58
CA GLY A 16 -11.39 -0.89 -1.34
C GLY A 16 -10.98 -2.32 -1.71
N TRP A 17 -9.73 -2.53 -2.15
CA TRP A 17 -9.20 -3.86 -2.45
C TRP A 17 -9.10 -4.75 -1.22
N LEU A 18 -8.74 -4.19 -0.07
CA LEU A 18 -8.64 -4.92 1.18
C LEU A 18 -10.02 -5.34 1.72
N SER A 19 -11.05 -4.51 1.50
CA SER A 19 -12.43 -4.79 1.90
C SER A 19 -13.17 -5.75 0.97
N ASP A 20 -12.62 -6.03 -0.22
CA ASP A 20 -13.20 -6.94 -1.19
C ASP A 20 -12.67 -8.37 -0.98
N PRO A 21 -13.50 -9.36 -0.59
CA PRO A 21 -13.03 -10.71 -0.33
C PRO A 21 -12.38 -11.39 -1.53
N GLU A 22 -12.83 -11.11 -2.76
CA GLU A 22 -12.27 -11.74 -3.95
C GLU A 22 -10.85 -11.24 -4.23
N VAL A 23 -10.63 -9.94 -4.03
CA VAL A 23 -9.32 -9.31 -4.22
C VAL A 23 -8.40 -9.63 -3.03
N SER A 24 -8.91 -9.49 -1.82
CA SER A 24 -8.12 -9.59 -0.59
C SER A 24 -7.57 -10.99 -0.33
N GLN A 25 -8.35 -12.04 -0.60
CA GLN A 25 -7.92 -13.44 -0.49
C GLN A 25 -6.78 -13.81 -1.45
N ARG A 26 -6.67 -13.12 -2.57
CA ARG A 26 -5.68 -13.42 -3.61
C ARG A 26 -4.42 -12.55 -3.53
N ARG A 27 -4.54 -11.34 -3.00
CA ARG A 27 -3.50 -10.29 -3.13
C ARG A 27 -2.89 -9.83 -1.81
N PHE A 28 -3.51 -10.15 -0.68
CA PHE A 28 -3.02 -9.74 0.62
C PHE A 28 -2.62 -10.95 1.46
N GLY A 29 -1.58 -10.75 2.28
CA GLY A 29 -1.14 -11.76 3.21
C GLY A 29 -2.03 -11.79 4.45
N TYR A 30 -2.18 -12.98 5.02
CA TYR A 30 -2.89 -13.20 6.27
C TYR A 30 -1.97 -13.11 7.49
N TYR A 31 -0.64 -13.26 7.33
CA TYR A 31 0.40 -13.12 8.37
C TYR A 31 0.04 -13.70 9.76
N GLY A 32 -0.66 -14.84 9.79
CA GLY A 32 -1.10 -15.50 11.04
C GLY A 32 -2.39 -14.93 11.66
N CYS A 33 -2.96 -13.87 11.09
CA CYS A 33 -4.28 -13.34 11.37
C CYS A 33 -5.35 -14.04 10.52
N ARG A 34 -6.61 -13.98 10.96
CA ARG A 34 -7.76 -14.47 10.16
C ARG A 34 -8.14 -13.54 9.02
N ASP A 35 -7.83 -12.25 9.16
CA ASP A 35 -8.21 -11.22 8.20
C ASP A 35 -7.01 -10.82 7.33
N PRO A 36 -7.24 -10.49 6.04
CA PRO A 36 -6.19 -9.97 5.18
C PRO A 36 -5.69 -8.63 5.73
N ILE A 37 -4.38 -8.42 5.69
CA ILE A 37 -3.78 -7.17 6.18
C ILE A 37 -2.89 -6.51 5.14
N HIS A 38 -2.91 -5.18 5.16
CA HIS A 38 -1.95 -4.36 4.44
C HIS A 38 -0.68 -4.23 5.29
N ARG A 39 0.47 -4.65 4.75
CA ARG A 39 1.72 -4.79 5.52
C ARG A 39 2.31 -3.46 6.00
N GLY A 40 2.12 -2.39 5.23
CA GLY A 40 2.78 -1.10 5.47
C GLY A 40 2.06 -0.17 6.45
N TYR A 41 0.72 -0.19 6.45
CA TYR A 41 -0.16 0.70 7.21
C TYR A 41 -1.58 0.14 7.22
N LYS A 42 -2.48 0.67 8.06
CA LYS A 42 -3.91 0.32 8.06
C LYS A 42 -4.72 1.34 7.24
N PRO A 43 -5.23 1.00 6.03
CA PRO A 43 -5.86 1.96 5.13
C PRO A 43 -7.04 2.70 5.75
N SER A 44 -7.89 2.02 6.53
CA SER A 44 -9.04 2.65 7.18
C SER A 44 -8.65 3.74 8.19
N ILE A 45 -7.55 3.57 8.93
CA ILE A 45 -7.05 4.59 9.85
C ILE A 45 -6.46 5.78 9.07
N MET A 46 -5.72 5.49 8.00
CA MET A 46 -5.11 6.51 7.15
C MET A 46 -6.14 7.44 6.51
N MET A 47 -7.33 6.92 6.16
CA MET A 47 -8.42 7.73 5.60
C MET A 47 -8.99 8.76 6.58
N GLU A 48 -9.00 8.46 7.88
CA GLU A 48 -9.61 9.30 8.92
C GLU A 48 -8.62 10.26 9.59
N THR A 49 -7.33 10.09 9.34
CA THR A 49 -6.30 10.83 10.05
C THR A 49 -6.01 12.21 9.45
N SER A 50 -5.46 13.11 10.27
CA SER A 50 -5.04 14.46 9.84
C SER A 50 -3.84 14.41 8.89
N ASP A 51 -3.64 15.45 8.09
CA ASP A 51 -2.50 15.52 7.15
C ASP A 51 -1.14 15.47 7.87
N ALA A 52 -1.05 15.99 9.09
CA ALA A 52 0.19 15.93 9.88
C ALA A 52 0.54 14.47 10.25
N PHE A 53 -0.46 13.70 10.69
CA PHE A 53 -0.26 12.30 11.05
C PHE A 53 -0.08 11.39 9.82
N TRP A 54 -0.74 11.74 8.71
CA TRP A 54 -0.54 11.10 7.41
C TRP A 54 0.93 11.18 6.99
N ARG A 55 1.50 12.39 6.99
CA ARG A 55 2.92 12.61 6.70
C ARG A 55 3.80 11.89 7.69
N GLN A 56 3.47 11.92 8.98
CA GLN A 56 4.23 11.19 9.99
C GLN A 56 4.31 9.68 9.68
N ILE A 57 3.20 9.04 9.31
CA ILE A 57 3.20 7.60 9.00
C ILE A 57 4.04 7.29 7.76
N LEU A 58 3.96 8.10 6.71
CA LEU A 58 4.61 7.80 5.43
C LEU A 58 6.05 8.30 5.33
N GLU A 59 6.37 9.40 6.01
CA GLU A 59 7.66 10.10 5.89
C GLU A 59 8.57 9.83 7.10
N SER A 60 8.01 9.51 8.28
CA SER A 60 8.82 9.33 9.50
C SER A 60 9.25 7.88 9.77
N ASP A 61 8.72 6.90 9.05
CA ASP A 61 9.23 5.53 9.08
C ASP A 61 10.51 5.43 8.24
N GLN A 62 11.66 5.74 8.85
CA GLN A 62 12.97 5.78 8.15
C GLN A 62 13.36 4.45 7.49
N GLY A 63 12.71 3.35 7.85
CA GLY A 63 12.95 2.03 7.27
C GLY A 63 12.00 1.68 6.12
N ARG A 64 11.00 2.50 5.78
CA ARG A 64 10.01 2.15 4.76
C ARG A 64 9.61 3.33 3.88
N SER A 65 9.66 3.14 2.57
CA SER A 65 9.07 4.05 1.59
C SER A 65 7.97 3.34 0.83
N ILE A 66 6.86 4.04 0.59
CA ILE A 66 5.68 3.49 -0.07
C ILE A 66 5.34 4.38 -1.26
N PHE A 67 5.17 3.76 -2.42
CA PHE A 67 4.87 4.43 -3.68
C PHE A 67 3.65 3.83 -4.33
N SER A 68 2.84 4.66 -4.96
CA SER A 68 1.78 4.21 -5.84
C SER A 68 2.34 3.91 -7.22
N ILE A 69 1.86 2.83 -7.83
CA ILE A 69 2.24 2.38 -9.16
C ILE A 69 1.14 2.77 -10.14
N TYR A 70 1.51 3.55 -11.14
CA TYR A 70 0.63 4.04 -12.18
C TYR A 70 0.98 3.46 -13.55
N SER A 71 -0.03 3.29 -14.41
CA SER A 71 0.14 3.10 -15.84
C SER A 71 -0.54 4.23 -16.61
N ASP A 72 -0.05 4.48 -17.82
CA ASP A 72 -0.55 5.56 -18.67
C ASP A 72 -1.98 5.30 -19.19
N ILE A 73 -2.39 4.03 -19.21
CA ILE A 73 -3.71 3.60 -19.71
C ILE A 73 -4.70 3.49 -18.55
N ASP A 74 -4.31 2.82 -17.47
CA ASP A 74 -5.22 2.35 -16.43
C ASP A 74 -5.16 3.19 -15.14
N GLY A 75 -4.31 4.22 -15.09
CA GLY A 75 -4.11 5.02 -13.88
C GLY A 75 -3.45 4.20 -12.77
N HIS A 76 -3.96 4.30 -11.54
CA HIS A 76 -3.42 3.58 -10.39
C HIS A 76 -3.66 2.07 -10.52
N ILE A 77 -2.59 1.29 -10.55
CA ILE A 77 -2.62 -0.17 -10.74
C ILE A 77 -1.95 -0.95 -9.60
N GLY A 78 -1.43 -0.28 -8.58
CA GLY A 78 -0.77 -0.98 -7.49
C GLY A 78 0.00 -0.10 -6.52
N GLU A 79 0.72 -0.76 -5.62
CA GLU A 79 1.60 -0.15 -4.63
C GLU A 79 2.94 -0.89 -4.60
N CYS A 80 4.03 -0.15 -4.41
CA CYS A 80 5.36 -0.64 -4.15
C CYS A 80 5.78 -0.21 -2.74
N GLN A 81 6.25 -1.16 -1.94
CA GLN A 81 6.84 -0.88 -0.65
C GLN A 81 8.31 -1.29 -0.69
N LEU A 82 9.18 -0.34 -0.37
CA LEU A 82 10.61 -0.55 -0.19
C LEU A 82 10.90 -0.48 1.31
N MET A 83 11.45 -1.55 1.87
CA MET A 83 11.85 -1.61 3.27
C MET A 83 13.37 -1.80 3.37
N PHE A 84 14.02 -1.04 4.25
CA PHE A 84 15.43 -1.18 4.60
C PHE A 84 15.58 -1.60 6.05
N ASP A 85 16.29 -2.71 6.30
CA ASP A 85 16.69 -3.15 7.64
C ASP A 85 18.12 -2.70 7.95
N GLY A 86 18.37 -1.40 7.82
CA GLY A 86 19.71 -0.80 7.96
C GLY A 86 20.74 -1.46 7.03
N MET A 87 21.80 -2.04 7.60
CA MET A 87 22.87 -2.72 6.85
C MET A 87 22.58 -4.20 6.55
N ARG A 88 21.44 -4.75 7.03
CA ARG A 88 21.14 -6.19 6.95
C ARG A 88 20.50 -6.59 5.63
N GLY A 89 19.90 -5.65 4.92
CA GLY A 89 19.28 -5.88 3.64
C GLY A 89 18.14 -4.92 3.33
N ALA A 90 17.59 -5.08 2.14
CA ALA A 90 16.40 -4.38 1.70
C ALA A 90 15.40 -5.39 1.15
N GLU A 91 14.12 -5.08 1.32
CA GLU A 91 13.02 -5.86 0.78
C GLU A 91 12.17 -4.95 -0.12
N ILE A 92 11.75 -5.47 -1.27
CA ILE A 92 10.76 -4.83 -2.13
C ILE A 92 9.53 -5.73 -2.15
N SER A 93 8.39 -5.16 -1.77
CA SER A 93 7.08 -5.77 -1.88
C SER A 93 6.27 -5.04 -2.96
N LEU A 94 5.74 -5.77 -3.93
CA LEU A 94 4.92 -5.23 -5.02
C LEU A 94 3.51 -5.80 -4.91
N LEU A 95 2.52 -4.91 -4.88
CA LEU A 95 1.10 -5.23 -5.00
C LEU A 95 0.61 -4.63 -6.31
N ILE A 96 0.43 -5.45 -7.35
CA ILE A 96 -0.05 -5.00 -8.66
C ILE A 96 -1.31 -5.77 -9.02
N GLY A 97 -2.34 -5.06 -9.50
CA GLY A 97 -3.50 -5.69 -10.10
C GLY A 97 -4.70 -4.77 -10.16
N ARG A 98 -5.55 -4.98 -11.16
CA ARG A 98 -6.88 -4.34 -11.26
C ARG A 98 -7.97 -5.38 -11.06
N LYS A 99 -9.11 -4.99 -10.50
CA LYS A 99 -10.24 -5.91 -10.31
C LYS A 99 -11.07 -6.03 -11.60
N ASP A 100 -11.11 -4.94 -12.35
CA ASP A 100 -11.93 -4.71 -13.52
C ASP A 100 -11.23 -5.08 -14.85
N VAL A 101 -10.13 -5.86 -14.77
CA VAL A 101 -9.39 -6.41 -15.90
C VAL A 101 -9.27 -7.92 -15.73
#